data_AF-A0A1L8TPM7-F1
#
_entry.id   AF-A0A1L8TPM7-F1
#
_cell.length_a   1.000
_cell.length_b   1.000
_cell.length_c   1.000
_cell.angle_alpha   90.00
_cell.angle_beta   90.00
_cell.angle_gamma   90.00
#
_symmetry.space_group_name_H-M   'P 1'
#
loop_
_entity.id
_entity.type
_entity.pdbx_description
1 polymer ?
#
loop_
_entity_poly.entity_id
_entity_poly.type
_entity_poly.pdbx_seq_one_letter_code
_entity_poly.pdbx_strand_id
1 'polypeptide(L)' 'MKGVKPMKFEKNSIQYRVTLDTEHNQFIVYDLANTEFYAQGSTIEQAVAELERMEINS' A
#
# COMPACT_ATOMS: atom_id res chain seq x y z
N MET A 1 -7.19 4.16 21.08
CA MET A 1 -6.33 4.42 19.91
C MET A 1 -7.10 5.32 18.95
N LYS A 2 -6.61 6.52 18.62
CA LYS A 2 -7.27 7.37 17.61
C LYS A 2 -7.11 6.68 16.25
N GLY A 3 -8.25 6.40 15.61
CA GLY A 3 -8.34 5.53 14.44
C GLY A 3 -7.53 6.03 13.26
N VAL A 4 -6.56 5.22 12.82
CA VAL A 4 -5.99 5.31 11.48
C VAL A 4 -7.15 4.97 10.53
N LYS A 5 -7.79 5.97 9.92
CA LYS A 5 -8.72 5.71 8.84
C LYS A 5 -7.89 5.17 7.67
N PRO A 6 -8.09 3.92 7.24
CA PRO A 6 -7.38 3.40 6.07
C PRO A 6 -7.75 4.27 4.87
N MET A 7 -6.73 4.78 4.18
CA MET A 7 -6.91 5.49 2.92
C MET A 7 -7.08 4.44 1.82
N LYS A 8 -7.97 4.71 0.87
CA LYS A 8 -8.13 3.88 -0.33
C LYS A 8 -7.50 4.60 -1.50
N PHE A 9 -6.66 3.90 -2.24
CA PHE A 9 -6.06 4.38 -3.48
C PHE A 9 -6.56 3.51 -4.63
N GLU A 10 -6.87 4.11 -5.77
CA GLU A 10 -7.37 3.36 -6.93
C GLU A 10 -6.50 3.67 -8.15
N LYS A 11 -6.06 2.62 -8.82
CA LYS A 11 -5.27 2.69 -10.05
C LYS A 11 -5.74 1.60 -10.99
N ASN A 12 -6.11 1.96 -12.22
CA ASN A 12 -6.56 1.02 -13.25
C ASN A 12 -7.72 0.09 -12.79
N SER A 13 -8.66 0.60 -12.00
CA SER A 13 -9.76 -0.17 -11.39
C SER A 13 -9.35 -1.19 -10.32
N ILE A 14 -8.07 -1.21 -9.93
CA ILE A 14 -7.58 -1.95 -8.76
C ILE A 14 -7.59 -0.97 -7.59
N GLN A 15 -8.25 -1.37 -6.51
CA GLN A 15 -8.25 -0.62 -5.26
C GLN A 15 -7.16 -1.19 -4.34
N TYR A 16 -6.48 -0.31 -3.62
CA TYR A 16 -5.44 -0.64 -2.67
C TYR A 16 -5.77 -0.02 -1.32
N ARG A 17 -5.40 -0.72 -0.25
CA ARG A 17 -5.47 -0.16 1.11
C ARG A 17 -4.13 0.49 1.43
N VAL A 18 -4.18 1.72 1.92
CA VAL A 18 -2.98 2.53 2.20
C VAL A 18 -2.98 3.00 3.64
N THR A 19 -1.81 2.94 4.27
CA THR A 19 -1.53 3.56 5.57
C THR A 19 -0.23 4.36 5.51
N LEU A 20 -0.12 5.44 6.30
CA LEU A 20 1.12 6.18 6.48
C LEU A 20 1.80 5.68 7.76
N ASP A 21 3.01 5.18 7.65
CA ASP A 21 3.94 5.02 8.77
C ASP A 21 4.58 6.38 9.05
N THR A 22 4.17 7.01 10.14
CA THR A 22 4.65 8.34 10.53
C THR A 22 6.03 8.31 11.20
N GLU A 23 6.48 7.15 11.68
CA GLU A 23 7.82 7.00 12.26
C GLU A 23 8.88 7.02 11.16
N HIS A 24 8.61 6.31 10.07
CA HIS A 24 9.51 6.21 8.92
C HIS A 24 9.17 7.20 7.78
N ASN A 25 8.03 7.90 7.88
CA ASN A 25 7.46 8.77 6.85
C ASN A 25 7.31 8.04 5.50
N GLN A 26 6.76 6.83 5.55
CA GLN A 26 6.57 5.94 4.39
C GLN A 26 5.11 5.53 4.24
N PHE A 27 4.66 5.43 2.99
CA PHE A 27 3.37 4.82 2.67
C PHE A 27 3.53 3.31 2.62
N ILE A 28 2.59 2.61 3.25
CA ILE A 28 2.44 1.17 3.18
C ILE A 28 1.18 0.88 2.39
N VAL A 29 1.32 0.10 1.32
CA VAL A 29 0.24 -0.32 0.43
C VAL A 29 0.06 -1.82 0.56
N TYR A 30 -1.16 -2.24 0.86
CA TYR A 30 -1.54 -3.63 1.03
C TYR A 30 -2.34 -4.10 -0.18
N ASP A 31 -2.12 -5.35 -0.59
CA ASP A 31 -3.05 -6.04 -1.47
C ASP A 31 -4.43 -6.17 -0.78
N LEU A 32 -5.50 -6.06 -1.58
CA LEU A 32 -6.87 -6.13 -1.08
C LEU A 32 -7.27 -7.55 -0.69
N ALA A 33 -6.76 -8.56 -1.39
CA ALA A 33 -7.10 -9.95 -1.16
C ALA A 33 -6.25 -10.57 -0.02
N ASN A 34 -5.04 -10.07 0.18
CA ASN A 34 -4.10 -10.54 1.20
C ASN A 34 -3.35 -9.38 1.87
N THR A 35 -3.79 -8.99 3.07
CA THR A 35 -3.13 -7.92 3.84
C THR A 35 -1.76 -8.30 4.41
N GLU A 36 -1.34 -9.56 4.34
CA GLU A 36 0.05 -9.94 4.65
C GLU A 36 0.99 -9.63 3.49
N PHE A 37 0.44 -9.37 2.30
CA PHE A 37 1.18 -8.95 1.12
C PHE A 37 1.11 -7.44 0.98
N TYR A 38 2.24 -6.78 1.21
CA TYR A 38 2.34 -5.33 1.22
C TYR A 38 3.69 -4.86 0.72
N ALA A 39 3.74 -3.59 0.32
CA ALA A 39 4.95 -2.90 -0.08
C ALA A 39 4.99 -1.49 0.52
N GLN A 40 6.19 -0.92 0.57
CA GLN A 40 6.44 0.40 1.13
C GLN A 40 7.05 1.35 0.09
N GLY A 41 6.82 2.65 0.25
CA GLY A 41 7.37 3.66 -0.63
C GLY A 41 7.27 5.06 -0.04
N SER A 42 8.09 5.98 -0.54
CA SER A 42 8.04 7.39 -0.14
C SER A 42 6.81 8.11 -0.71
N THR A 43 6.19 7.54 -1.75
CA THR A 43 4.86 7.93 -2.26
C THR A 43 3.97 6.69 -2.40
N ILE A 44 2.66 6.91 -2.51
CA ILE A 44 1.69 5.82 -2.71
C ILE A 44 1.96 5.08 -4.02
N GLU A 45 2.28 5.82 -5.09
CA GLU A 45 2.58 5.25 -6.41
C GLU A 45 3.83 4.38 -6.40
N GLN A 46 4.86 4.78 -5.66
CA GLN A 46 6.07 3.96 -5.49
C GLN A 46 5.74 2.65 -4.76
N ALA A 47 4.98 2.72 -3.68
CA ALA A 47 4.56 1.54 -2.93
C ALA A 47 3.67 0.61 -3.78
N VAL A 48 2.75 1.16 -4.59
CA VAL A 48 1.94 0.38 -5.54
C VAL A 48 2.80 -0.28 -6.62
N ALA A 49 3.74 0.44 -7.22
CA ALA A 49 4.62 -0.11 -8.24
C ALA A 49 5.51 -1.24 -7.69
N GLU A 50 5.96 -1.10 -6.44
CA GLU A 50 6.72 -2.13 -5.74
C GLU A 50 5.85 -3.37 -5.47
N LEU A 51 4.61 -3.18 -4.99
CA LEU A 51 3.67 -4.26 -4.77
C LEU A 51 3.39 -5.05 -6.06
N GLU A 52 3.03 -4.35 -7.14
CA GLU A 52 2.77 -4.93 -8.47
C GLU A 52 4.01 -5.72 -8.97
N ARG A 53 5.22 -5.20 -8.73
CA ARG A 53 6.46 -5.89 -9.08
C ARG A 53 6.63 -7.19 -8.28
N MET A 54 6.31 -7.19 -7.00
CA MET A 54 6.43 -8.38 -6.16
C MET A 54 5.41 -9.46 -6.56
N GLU A 55 4.18 -9.09 -6.94
CA GLU A 55 3.16 -10.04 -7.41
C GLU A 55 3.57 -10.77 -8.69
N ILE A 56 4.18 -10.03 -9.64
CA ILE A 56 4.64 -10.62 -10.91
C ILE A 56 5.76 -11.65 -10.69
N ASN A 57 6.53 -11.52 -9.61
CA ASN A 57 7.69 -12.36 -9.31
C ASN A 57 7.43 -13.44 -8.25
N SER A 58 6.19 -13.56 -7.74
CA SER A 58 5.78 -14.56 -6.74
C SER A 58 5.16 -15.80 -7.37
#